data_AF-A0A8J5MLS9-F1
#
_entry.id   AF-A0A8J5MLS9-F1
#
_cell.length_a   1.000
_cell.length_b   1.000
_cell.length_c   1.000
_cell.angle_alpha   90.00
_cell.angle_beta   90.00
_cell.angle_gamma   90.00
#
_symmetry.space_group_name_H-M   'P 1'
#
loop_
_entity.id
_entity.type
_entity.pdbx_description
1 polymer ?
#
loop_
_entity_poly.entity_id
_entity_poly.type
_entity_poly.pdbx_seq_one_letter_code
_entity_poly.pdbx_strand_id
1 'polypeptide(L)'
;MFRFDYSREFLRWALMPPGWKPQWHVGVRVSKSNRLVGFISAIPARIRIYKHQQEMVEINFLCVHKKLRSKRLAPVLIKEITRRVNLTGIFQAAYTAGVLLPKPVASCRYWHRSLNPKKLIEVKFSHLGKNMTMQRTLKLYRLPTDTVTPGFRRLKMDNIDACHKLLEEYLSKFDLAPVFSKEEFIHWFLPQDKIIDSYVVENLGKVTEHPLAESALPWILSQEYCLASSLQFAT
;
A
#
# COMPACT_ATOMS: atom_id res chain seq x y z
N MET A 1 -17.91 3.60 12.58
CA MET A 1 -17.07 2.43 12.27
C MET A 1 -16.74 2.49 10.80
N PHE A 2 -15.46 2.67 10.45
CA PHE A 2 -15.00 2.87 9.07
C PHE A 2 -14.77 1.52 8.39
N ARG A 3 -14.92 1.48 7.06
CA ARG A 3 -14.59 0.32 6.22
C ARG A 3 -13.95 0.84 4.95
N PHE A 4 -12.94 0.12 4.45
CA PHE A 4 -12.36 0.40 3.14
C PHE A 4 -13.40 0.22 2.03
N ASP A 5 -13.41 1.17 1.11
CA ASP A 5 -14.27 1.21 -0.06
C ASP A 5 -13.38 1.40 -1.29
N TYR A 6 -12.78 0.30 -1.75
CA TYR A 6 -11.86 0.31 -2.88
C TYR A 6 -12.62 0.50 -4.19
N SER A 7 -12.19 1.47 -5.01
CA SER A 7 -12.75 1.68 -6.34
C SER A 7 -12.37 0.53 -7.29
N ARG A 8 -13.11 0.39 -8.39
CA ARG A 8 -12.83 -0.63 -9.40
C ARG A 8 -11.47 -0.38 -10.06
N GLU A 9 -11.17 0.88 -10.33
CA GLU A 9 -9.94 1.35 -10.93
C GLU A 9 -8.75 1.04 -10.01
N PHE A 10 -8.89 1.29 -8.71
CA PHE A 10 -7.88 0.97 -7.72
C PHE A 10 -7.63 -0.54 -7.63
N LEU A 11 -8.68 -1.36 -7.58
CA LEU A 11 -8.52 -2.82 -7.54
C LEU A 11 -7.81 -3.34 -8.79
N ARG A 12 -8.13 -2.80 -9.97
CA ARG A 12 -7.44 -3.18 -11.22
C ARG A 12 -5.95 -2.83 -11.14
N TRP A 13 -5.64 -1.64 -10.68
CA TRP A 13 -4.27 -1.16 -10.52
C TRP A 13 -3.48 -1.96 -9.48
N ALA A 14 -4.04 -2.24 -8.30
CA ALA A 14 -3.39 -3.00 -7.24
C ALA A 14 -3.22 -4.50 -7.57
N LEU A 15 -4.19 -5.11 -8.25
CA LEU A 15 -4.20 -6.56 -8.53
C LEU A 15 -3.43 -6.97 -9.79
N MET A 16 -3.13 -6.02 -10.68
CA MET A 16 -2.52 -6.29 -11.99
C MET A 16 -1.20 -5.55 -12.24
N PRO A 17 -0.19 -5.61 -11.34
CA PRO A 17 1.14 -5.08 -11.61
C PRO A 17 1.90 -5.92 -12.65
N PRO A 18 3.00 -5.43 -13.22
CA PRO A 18 3.84 -6.21 -14.14
C PRO A 18 4.16 -7.61 -13.58
N GLY A 19 3.97 -8.64 -14.39
CA GLY A 19 4.19 -10.04 -13.98
C GLY A 19 3.05 -10.69 -13.17
N TRP A 20 1.93 -10.00 -12.93
CA TRP A 20 0.76 -10.60 -12.29
C TRP A 20 0.25 -11.83 -13.06
N LYS A 21 -0.34 -12.78 -12.34
CA LYS A 21 -0.87 -14.01 -12.92
C LYS A 21 -2.36 -14.19 -12.58
N PRO A 22 -3.23 -14.47 -13.56
CA PRO A 22 -4.67 -14.64 -13.31
C PRO A 22 -5.00 -15.72 -12.28
N GLN A 23 -4.22 -16.79 -12.21
CA GLN A 23 -4.40 -17.86 -11.24
C GLN A 23 -4.22 -17.41 -9.79
N TRP A 24 -3.49 -16.32 -9.54
CA TRP A 24 -3.28 -15.78 -8.20
C TRP A 24 -4.46 -14.98 -7.67
N HIS A 25 -5.50 -14.77 -8.48
CA HIS A 25 -6.77 -14.20 -8.03
C HIS A 25 -7.75 -15.34 -7.74
N VAL A 26 -7.92 -15.67 -6.46
CA VAL A 26 -8.74 -16.80 -6.03
C VAL A 26 -10.06 -16.28 -5.47
N GLY A 27 -11.14 -16.54 -6.22
CA GLY A 27 -12.51 -16.24 -5.80
C GLY A 27 -13.29 -17.52 -5.48
N VAL A 28 -14.06 -17.50 -4.38
CA VAL A 28 -14.99 -18.58 -4.03
C VAL A 28 -16.41 -18.11 -4.23
N ARG A 29 -17.20 -18.89 -4.97
CA ARG A 29 -18.62 -18.62 -5.21
C ARG A 29 -19.51 -19.71 -4.65
N VAL A 30 -20.74 -19.35 -4.31
CA VAL A 30 -21.78 -20.32 -3.95
C VAL A 30 -22.34 -20.94 -5.22
N SER A 31 -22.21 -22.26 -5.40
CA SER A 31 -22.58 -22.93 -6.66
C SER A 31 -24.01 -22.67 -7.11
N LYS A 32 -24.98 -22.64 -6.18
CA LYS A 32 -26.40 -22.42 -6.51
C LYS A 32 -26.72 -20.99 -6.94
N SER A 33 -26.05 -19.97 -6.39
CA SER A 33 -26.39 -18.55 -6.61
C SER A 33 -25.34 -17.78 -7.39
N ASN A 34 -24.20 -18.41 -7.71
CA ASN A 34 -23.01 -17.80 -8.32
C ASN A 34 -22.47 -16.56 -7.58
N ARG A 35 -22.90 -16.32 -6.33
CA ARG A 35 -22.48 -15.16 -5.55
C ARG A 35 -21.05 -15.36 -5.03
N LEU A 36 -20.20 -14.36 -5.22
CA LEU A 36 -18.85 -14.32 -4.64
C LEU A 36 -18.93 -14.15 -3.12
N VAL A 37 -18.28 -15.06 -2.39
CA VAL A 37 -18.31 -15.12 -0.92
C VAL A 37 -16.94 -15.13 -0.27
N GLY A 38 -15.88 -15.31 -1.06
CA GLY A 38 -14.51 -15.21 -0.62
C GLY A 38 -13.59 -14.75 -1.73
N PHE A 39 -12.56 -14.00 -1.38
CA PHE A 39 -11.52 -13.54 -2.30
C PHE A 39 -10.18 -13.50 -1.57
N ILE A 40 -9.10 -13.83 -2.27
CA ILE A 40 -7.71 -13.60 -1.88
C ILE A 40 -6.90 -13.40 -3.16
N SER A 41 -5.89 -12.55 -3.08
CA SER A 41 -5.01 -12.25 -4.22
C SER A 41 -3.55 -12.33 -3.83
N ALA A 42 -2.71 -12.64 -4.82
CA ALA A 42 -1.27 -12.49 -4.74
C ALA A 42 -0.75 -11.69 -5.93
N ILE A 43 0.26 -10.87 -5.70
CA ILE A 43 1.00 -10.14 -6.73
C ILE A 43 2.49 -10.50 -6.63
N PRO A 44 3.27 -10.46 -7.72
CA PRO A 44 4.70 -10.71 -7.64
C PRO A 44 5.37 -9.56 -6.88
N ALA A 45 6.38 -9.89 -6.08
CA ALA A 45 7.20 -8.90 -5.40
C ALA A 45 8.63 -9.42 -5.26
N ARG A 46 9.61 -8.55 -5.51
CA ARG A 46 11.01 -8.82 -5.21
C ARG A 46 11.40 -8.03 -3.97
N ILE A 47 11.78 -8.72 -2.91
CA ILE A 47 12.07 -8.10 -1.62
C ILE A 47 13.52 -8.38 -1.25
N ARG A 48 14.26 -7.31 -0.94
CA ARG A 48 15.59 -7.39 -0.38
C ARG A 48 15.47 -7.58 1.14
N ILE A 49 16.06 -8.67 1.62
CA ILE A 49 16.19 -9.03 3.03
C ILE A 49 17.69 -9.00 3.35
N TYR A 50 18.12 -7.99 4.09
CA TYR A 50 19.52 -7.66 4.35
C TYR A 50 20.34 -7.59 3.05
N LYS A 51 21.20 -8.60 2.82
CA LYS A 51 22.09 -8.73 1.66
C LYS A 51 21.52 -9.62 0.55
N HIS A 52 20.38 -10.27 0.76
CA HIS A 52 19.79 -11.22 -0.17
C HIS A 52 18.55 -10.61 -0.85
N GLN A 53 18.37 -10.84 -2.15
CA GLN A 53 17.14 -10.51 -2.86
C GLN A 53 16.32 -11.80 -3.07
N GLN A 54 15.09 -11.80 -2.57
CA GLN A 54 14.19 -12.95 -2.67
C GLN A 54 13.00 -12.58 -3.57
N GLU A 55 12.77 -13.38 -4.59
CA GLU A 55 11.49 -13.38 -5.32
C GLU A 55 10.43 -14.06 -4.46
N MET A 56 9.32 -13.36 -4.27
CA MET A 56 8.19 -13.85 -3.48
C MET A 56 6.88 -13.27 -4.01
N VAL A 57 5.77 -13.58 -3.35
CA VAL A 57 4.48 -12.94 -3.64
C VAL A 57 4.04 -12.07 -2.49
N GLU A 58 3.42 -10.94 -2.76
CA GLU A 58 2.70 -10.16 -1.77
C GLU A 58 1.22 -10.59 -1.76
N ILE A 59 0.72 -11.03 -0.60
CA ILE A 59 -0.67 -11.45 -0.42
C ILE A 59 -1.49 -10.29 0.10
N ASN A 60 -2.58 -9.98 -0.60
CA ASN A 60 -3.51 -8.93 -0.21
C ASN A 60 -4.97 -9.32 -0.49
N PHE A 61 -5.91 -8.48 -0.02
CA PHE A 61 -7.36 -8.58 -0.24
C PHE A 61 -8.02 -9.88 0.24
N LEU A 62 -7.47 -10.54 1.26
CA LEU A 62 -8.16 -11.67 1.91
C LEU A 62 -9.48 -11.19 2.53
N CYS A 63 -10.59 -11.60 1.94
CA CYS A 63 -11.92 -11.25 2.38
C CYS A 63 -12.84 -12.45 2.37
N VAL A 64 -13.56 -12.65 3.48
CA VAL A 64 -14.63 -13.65 3.60
C VAL A 64 -15.94 -12.95 3.96
N HIS A 65 -17.01 -13.34 3.27
CA HIS A 65 -18.35 -12.84 3.51
C HIS A 65 -18.75 -13.02 4.98
N LYS A 66 -19.36 -11.98 5.57
CA LYS A 66 -19.61 -11.90 7.03
C LYS A 66 -20.27 -13.16 7.62
N LYS A 67 -21.25 -13.71 6.92
CA LYS A 67 -22.02 -14.91 7.34
C LYS A 67 -21.20 -16.21 7.37
N LEU A 68 -20.04 -16.27 6.68
CA LEU A 68 -19.23 -17.48 6.51
C LEU A 68 -17.92 -17.46 7.30
N ARG A 69 -17.64 -16.41 8.09
CA ARG A 69 -16.36 -16.27 8.81
C ARG A 69 -16.12 -17.37 9.84
N SER A 70 -17.19 -17.89 10.46
CA SER A 70 -17.11 -19.00 11.43
C SER A 70 -16.96 -20.39 10.78
N LYS A 71 -16.99 -20.49 9.44
CA LYS A 71 -16.98 -21.77 8.72
C LYS A 71 -15.59 -22.17 8.21
N ARG A 72 -14.51 -21.57 8.74
CA ARG A 72 -13.11 -21.86 8.37
C ARG A 72 -12.81 -21.75 6.87
N LEU A 73 -13.48 -20.83 6.16
CA LEU A 73 -13.23 -20.60 4.72
C LEU A 73 -11.88 -19.92 4.45
N ALA A 74 -11.42 -19.02 5.32
CA ALA A 74 -10.15 -18.31 5.15
C ALA A 74 -8.93 -19.27 5.09
N PRO A 75 -8.78 -20.26 5.99
CA PRO A 75 -7.71 -21.26 5.86
C PRO A 75 -7.73 -22.03 4.54
N VAL A 76 -8.91 -22.31 3.97
CA VAL A 76 -9.03 -23.01 2.67
C VAL A 76 -8.55 -22.11 1.53
N LEU A 77 -8.95 -20.83 1.54
CA LEU A 77 -8.46 -19.83 0.58
C LEU A 77 -6.94 -19.68 0.65
N ILE A 78 -6.37 -19.60 1.86
CA ILE A 78 -4.92 -19.49 2.07
C ILE A 78 -4.20 -20.72 1.52
N LYS A 79 -4.67 -21.94 1.83
CA LYS A 79 -4.08 -23.18 1.28
C LYS A 79 -4.12 -23.22 -0.24
N GLU A 80 -5.22 -22.77 -0.85
CA GLU A 80 -5.36 -22.79 -2.31
C GLU A 80 -4.46 -21.76 -2.99
N ILE A 81 -4.34 -20.53 -2.45
CA ILE A 81 -3.40 -19.55 -3.03
C ILE A 81 -1.95 -20.03 -2.87
N THR A 82 -1.57 -20.57 -1.71
CA THR A 82 -0.24 -21.15 -1.49
C THR A 82 0.05 -22.25 -2.50
N ARG A 83 -0.90 -23.18 -2.73
CA ARG A 83 -0.75 -24.23 -3.74
C ARG A 83 -0.50 -23.64 -5.15
N ARG A 84 -1.27 -22.62 -5.55
CA ARG A 84 -1.13 -21.98 -6.88
C ARG A 84 0.18 -21.21 -7.04
N VAL A 85 0.67 -20.59 -5.97
CA VAL A 85 1.96 -19.89 -5.94
C VAL A 85 3.11 -20.90 -6.00
N ASN A 86 3.05 -21.98 -5.23
CA ASN A 86 4.07 -23.04 -5.22
C ASN A 86 4.22 -23.72 -6.59
N LEU A 87 3.11 -23.91 -7.33
CA LEU A 87 3.16 -24.44 -8.70
C LEU A 87 3.93 -23.55 -9.69
N THR A 88 4.18 -22.28 -9.34
CA THR A 88 4.98 -21.36 -10.14
C THR A 88 6.45 -21.30 -9.71
N GLY A 89 6.86 -22.11 -8.74
CA GLY A 89 8.23 -22.17 -8.22
C GLY A 89 8.55 -21.13 -7.14
N ILE A 90 7.56 -20.38 -6.66
CA ILE A 90 7.72 -19.41 -5.58
C ILE A 90 7.21 -20.04 -4.28
N PHE A 91 8.00 -19.97 -3.21
CA PHE A 91 7.69 -20.63 -1.93
C PHE A 91 7.68 -19.64 -0.75
N GLN A 92 7.76 -18.35 -1.03
CA GLN A 92 7.75 -17.29 -0.03
C GLN A 92 6.62 -16.31 -0.33
N ALA A 93 6.03 -15.79 0.73
CA ALA A 93 5.03 -14.75 0.64
C ALA A 93 5.24 -13.67 1.72
N ALA A 94 5.05 -12.42 1.34
CA ALA A 94 4.94 -11.29 2.26
C ALA A 94 3.46 -10.92 2.41
N TYR A 95 3.04 -10.59 3.63
CA TYR A 95 1.69 -10.08 3.85
C TYR A 95 1.62 -9.23 5.11
N THR A 96 0.59 -8.42 5.17
CA THR A 96 0.38 -7.49 6.27
C THR A 96 -1.00 -7.70 6.88
N ALA A 97 -1.09 -7.52 8.19
CA ALA A 97 -2.34 -7.72 8.91
C ALA A 97 -2.53 -6.67 10.00
N GLY A 98 -3.80 -6.25 10.14
CA GLY A 98 -4.30 -5.41 11.25
C GLY A 98 -4.45 -6.15 12.58
N VAL A 99 -4.25 -7.47 12.58
CA VAL A 99 -4.31 -8.34 13.76
C VAL A 99 -2.93 -8.94 13.99
N LEU A 100 -2.54 -9.10 15.25
CA LEU A 100 -1.28 -9.73 15.60
C LEU A 100 -1.38 -11.24 15.33
N LEU A 101 -0.60 -11.71 14.36
CA LEU A 101 -0.42 -13.13 14.06
C LEU A 101 0.94 -13.60 14.61
N PRO A 102 1.13 -14.91 14.85
CA PRO A 102 2.39 -15.43 15.38
C PRO A 102 3.61 -15.03 14.53
N LYS A 103 4.72 -14.66 15.18
CA LYS A 103 6.01 -14.33 14.56
C LYS A 103 5.97 -13.19 13.51
N PRO A 104 5.53 -11.97 13.88
CA PRO A 104 5.70 -10.83 12.99
C PRO A 104 7.17 -10.50 12.78
N VAL A 105 7.51 -10.04 11.58
CA VAL A 105 8.86 -9.57 11.22
C VAL A 105 9.04 -8.13 11.70
N ALA A 106 8.02 -7.31 11.48
CA ALA A 106 7.98 -5.92 11.92
C ALA A 106 6.58 -5.57 12.41
N SER A 107 6.49 -4.55 13.26
CA SER A 107 5.24 -3.95 13.72
C SER A 107 5.33 -2.44 13.57
N CYS A 108 4.29 -1.83 13.01
CA CYS A 108 4.24 -0.41 12.71
C CYS A 108 2.93 0.18 13.24
N ARG A 109 2.95 1.48 13.58
CA ARG A 109 1.76 2.21 14.03
C ARG A 109 1.33 3.20 12.96
N TYR A 110 0.02 3.28 12.75
CA TYR A 110 -0.57 4.32 11.91
C TYR A 110 -0.46 5.68 12.57
N TRP A 111 -0.13 6.68 11.76
CA TRP A 111 -0.18 8.07 12.13
C TRP A 111 -1.19 8.79 11.24
N HIS A 112 -1.90 9.75 11.82
CA HIS A 112 -2.92 10.53 11.12
C HIS A 112 -2.64 12.02 11.28
N ARG A 113 -2.68 12.75 10.15
CA ARG A 113 -2.66 14.22 10.12
C ARG A 113 -4.02 14.70 9.64
N SER A 114 -4.75 15.41 10.49
CA SER A 114 -6.09 15.91 10.16
C SER A 114 -6.01 17.03 9.12
N LEU A 115 -6.50 16.78 7.90
CA LEU A 115 -6.65 17.81 6.86
C LEU A 115 -7.97 18.58 6.98
N ASN A 116 -9.05 17.88 7.37
CA ASN A 116 -10.36 18.48 7.64
C ASN A 116 -10.87 18.07 9.03
N PRO A 117 -10.39 18.71 10.12
CA PRO A 117 -10.76 18.34 11.48
C PRO A 117 -12.27 18.39 11.74
N LYS A 118 -12.98 19.37 11.15
CA LYS A 118 -14.43 19.55 11.33
C LYS A 118 -15.20 18.29 10.91
N LYS A 119 -14.96 17.81 9.68
CA LYS A 119 -15.60 16.60 9.15
C LYS A 119 -15.18 15.35 9.95
N LEU A 120 -13.90 15.23 10.30
CA LEU A 120 -13.38 14.07 11.04
C LEU A 120 -14.01 13.92 12.43
N ILE A 121 -14.27 15.04 13.11
CA ILE A 121 -14.96 15.05 14.42
C ILE A 121 -16.43 14.73 14.25
N GLU A 122 -17.10 15.30 13.25
CA GLU A 122 -18.52 15.06 12.94
C GLU A 122 -18.82 13.58 12.70
N VAL A 123 -17.99 12.91 11.90
CA VAL A 123 -18.14 11.47 11.61
C VAL A 123 -17.55 10.56 12.71
N LYS A 124 -17.07 11.14 13.82
CA LYS A 124 -16.43 10.45 14.95
C LYS A 124 -15.21 9.60 14.57
N PHE A 125 -14.44 10.05 13.57
CA PHE A 125 -13.10 9.50 13.28
C PHE A 125 -12.07 9.99 14.29
N SER A 126 -12.19 11.26 14.71
CA SER A 126 -11.34 11.89 15.71
C SER A 126 -12.18 12.60 16.76
N HIS A 127 -11.56 12.96 17.88
CA HIS A 127 -12.22 13.66 18.98
C HIS A 127 -11.49 14.97 19.28
N LEU A 128 -12.21 15.93 19.87
CA LEU A 128 -11.61 17.12 20.43
C LEU A 128 -10.81 16.74 21.68
N GLY A 129 -9.57 17.22 21.76
CA GLY A 129 -8.75 17.08 22.96
C GLY A 129 -9.34 17.84 24.15
N LYS A 130 -8.89 17.51 25.36
CA LYS A 130 -9.25 18.26 26.57
C LYS A 130 -8.86 19.73 26.38
N ASN A 131 -9.76 20.66 26.71
CA ASN A 131 -9.56 22.11 26.59
C ASN A 131 -9.29 22.63 25.16
N MET A 132 -9.67 21.87 24.13
CA MET A 132 -9.60 22.31 22.74
C MET A 132 -10.98 22.71 22.22
N THR A 133 -11.08 23.87 21.59
CA THR A 133 -12.25 24.27 20.82
C THR A 133 -12.10 23.87 19.35
N MET A 134 -13.22 23.79 18.62
CA MET A 134 -13.21 23.50 17.19
C MET A 134 -12.36 24.53 16.41
N GLN A 135 -12.50 25.82 16.74
CA GLN A 135 -11.74 26.90 16.11
C GLN A 135 -10.23 26.78 16.35
N ARG A 136 -9.81 26.45 17.58
CA ARG A 136 -8.39 26.24 17.91
C ARG A 136 -7.81 25.04 17.16
N THR A 137 -8.59 23.96 17.06
CA THR A 137 -8.21 22.76 16.29
C THR A 137 -8.04 23.08 14.80
N LEU A 138 -8.98 23.84 14.21
CA LEU A 138 -8.89 24.26 12.81
C LEU A 138 -7.66 25.14 12.55
N LYS A 139 -7.35 26.08 13.46
CA LYS A 139 -6.15 26.92 13.35
C LYS A 139 -4.86 26.09 13.45
N LEU A 140 -4.82 25.10 14.36
CA LEU A 140 -3.66 24.24 14.56
C LEU A 140 -3.34 23.37 13.33
N TYR A 141 -4.37 22.86 12.66
CA TYR A 141 -4.22 21.99 11.48
C TYR A 141 -4.29 22.73 10.14
N ARG A 142 -4.31 24.07 10.15
CA ARG A 142 -4.36 24.87 8.93
C ARG A 142 -3.09 24.65 8.10
N LEU A 143 -3.27 24.42 6.81
CA LEU A 143 -2.20 24.33 5.83
C LEU A 143 -2.20 25.58 4.93
N PRO A 144 -1.05 25.93 4.31
CA PRO A 144 -0.99 26.91 3.23
C PRO A 144 -1.89 26.50 2.05
N THR A 145 -2.38 27.47 1.29
CA THR A 145 -3.15 27.24 0.05
C THR A 145 -2.26 26.73 -1.07
N ASP A 146 -1.05 27.29 -1.15
CA ASP A 146 -0.10 27.04 -2.24
C ASP A 146 1.13 26.29 -1.72
N THR A 147 1.75 25.53 -2.61
CA THR A 147 2.96 24.77 -2.30
C THR A 147 4.12 25.74 -2.10
N VAL A 148 4.80 25.62 -0.96
CA VAL A 148 5.94 26.49 -0.61
C VAL A 148 7.24 26.02 -1.29
N THR A 149 7.30 24.76 -1.72
CA THR A 149 8.51 24.17 -2.31
C THR A 149 8.66 24.58 -3.78
N PRO A 150 9.70 25.33 -4.16
CA PRO A 150 9.96 25.67 -5.55
C PRO A 150 10.21 24.41 -6.39
N GLY A 151 9.76 24.41 -7.65
CA GLY A 151 9.96 23.27 -8.55
C GLY A 151 9.08 22.04 -8.25
N PHE A 152 8.14 22.15 -7.31
CA PHE A 152 7.17 21.09 -7.02
C PHE A 152 6.18 20.92 -8.17
N ARG A 153 6.20 19.75 -8.80
CA ARG A 153 5.30 19.42 -9.92
C ARG A 153 4.96 17.93 -9.96
N ARG A 154 3.90 17.58 -10.68
CA ARG A 154 3.49 16.19 -10.89
C ARG A 154 4.60 15.40 -11.62
N LEU A 155 4.83 14.15 -11.22
CA LEU A 155 5.78 13.26 -11.86
C LEU A 155 5.41 13.04 -13.33
N LYS A 156 6.40 13.11 -14.22
CA LYS A 156 6.25 12.87 -15.66
C LYS A 156 7.11 11.69 -16.08
N MET A 157 6.82 11.13 -17.26
CA MET A 157 7.54 9.99 -17.83
C MET A 157 9.05 10.27 -17.99
N ASP A 158 9.40 11.50 -18.35
CA ASP A 158 10.80 11.91 -18.58
C ASP A 158 11.67 11.83 -17.31
N ASN A 159 11.06 11.81 -16.13
CA ASN A 159 11.77 11.79 -14.86
C ASN A 159 11.89 10.38 -14.24
N ILE A 160 11.31 9.35 -14.88
CA ILE A 160 11.23 8.00 -14.32
C ILE A 160 12.61 7.44 -14.00
N ASP A 161 13.59 7.56 -14.91
CA ASP A 161 14.93 7.01 -14.70
C ASP A 161 15.65 7.65 -13.50
N ALA A 162 15.57 8.98 -13.39
CA ALA A 162 16.16 9.69 -12.27
C ALA A 162 15.46 9.33 -10.94
N CYS A 163 14.13 9.28 -10.93
CA CYS A 163 13.37 8.98 -9.71
C CYS A 163 13.53 7.53 -9.26
N HIS A 164 13.59 6.59 -10.20
CA HIS A 164 13.81 5.18 -9.92
C HIS A 164 15.16 4.95 -9.25
N LYS A 165 16.22 5.59 -9.76
CA LYS A 165 17.55 5.53 -9.16
C LYS A 165 17.57 6.13 -7.74
N LEU A 166 16.97 7.31 -7.55
CA LEU A 166 16.88 7.94 -6.22
C LEU A 166 16.12 7.06 -5.22
N LEU A 167 15.00 6.45 -5.65
CA LEU A 167 14.24 5.53 -4.80
C LEU A 167 15.07 4.31 -4.42
N GLU A 168 15.83 3.73 -5.36
CA GLU A 168 16.68 2.58 -5.10
C GLU A 168 17.81 2.91 -4.09
N GLU A 169 18.47 4.05 -4.26
CA GLU A 169 19.50 4.56 -3.35
C GLU A 169 18.94 4.87 -1.94
N TYR A 170 17.71 5.37 -1.86
CA TYR A 170 17.06 5.59 -0.56
C TYR A 170 16.67 4.26 0.09
N LEU A 171 16.03 3.36 -0.66
CA LEU A 171 15.56 2.09 -0.15
C LEU A 171 16.70 1.17 0.27
N SER A 172 17.90 1.31 -0.32
CA SER A 172 19.09 0.52 0.06
C SER A 172 19.52 0.72 1.52
N LYS A 173 19.09 1.80 2.18
CA LYS A 173 19.39 2.11 3.58
C LYS A 173 18.66 1.21 4.58
N PHE A 174 17.58 0.54 4.16
CA PHE A 174 16.76 -0.31 5.03
C PHE A 174 17.17 -1.77 4.92
N ASP A 175 17.06 -2.54 5.99
CA ASP A 175 17.32 -3.99 5.96
C ASP A 175 16.25 -4.77 5.19
N LEU A 176 15.04 -4.21 5.08
CA LEU A 176 13.92 -4.83 4.40
C LEU A 176 13.23 -3.83 3.48
N ALA A 177 13.33 -4.05 2.17
CA ALA A 177 12.76 -3.15 1.18
C ALA A 177 12.36 -3.88 -0.11
N PRO A 178 11.30 -3.42 -0.80
CA PRO A 178 10.99 -3.87 -2.15
C PRO A 178 12.08 -3.40 -3.13
N VAL A 179 12.30 -4.20 -4.17
CA VAL A 179 13.22 -3.89 -5.28
C VAL A 179 12.39 -3.79 -6.54
N PHE A 180 12.19 -2.56 -7.03
CA PHE A 180 11.39 -2.29 -8.21
C PHE A 180 12.26 -2.34 -9.47
N SER A 181 11.76 -3.01 -10.50
CA SER A 181 12.16 -2.78 -11.89
C SER A 181 11.61 -1.44 -12.40
N LYS A 182 12.09 -0.97 -13.55
CA LYS A 182 11.58 0.26 -14.17
C LYS A 182 10.10 0.16 -14.51
N GLU A 183 9.64 -1.00 -14.97
CA GLU A 183 8.22 -1.26 -15.29
C GLU A 183 7.34 -1.20 -14.03
N GLU A 184 7.79 -1.84 -12.94
CA GLU A 184 7.09 -1.79 -11.66
C GLU A 184 7.08 -0.37 -11.10
N PHE A 185 8.19 0.37 -11.21
CA PHE A 185 8.26 1.76 -10.80
C PHE A 185 7.22 2.62 -11.54
N ILE A 186 7.11 2.45 -12.86
CA ILE A 186 6.09 3.16 -13.66
C ILE A 186 4.68 2.79 -13.18
N HIS A 187 4.40 1.50 -12.99
CA HIS A 187 3.08 1.04 -12.56
C HIS A 187 2.70 1.59 -11.18
N TRP A 188 3.63 1.56 -10.23
CA TRP A 188 3.37 1.93 -8.83
C TRP A 188 3.44 3.41 -8.54
N PHE A 189 4.17 4.22 -9.34
CA PHE A 189 4.43 5.62 -9.00
C PHE A 189 4.01 6.62 -10.08
N LEU A 190 3.73 6.19 -11.33
CA LEU A 190 3.23 7.13 -12.33
C LEU A 190 1.82 7.60 -11.94
N PRO A 191 1.57 8.92 -11.88
CA PRO A 191 0.29 9.43 -11.41
C PRO A 191 -0.88 8.99 -12.30
N GLN A 192 -1.93 8.48 -11.65
CA GLN A 192 -3.18 8.06 -12.28
C GLN A 192 -4.34 8.65 -11.49
N ASP A 193 -5.22 9.35 -12.20
CA ASP A 193 -6.30 10.10 -11.57
C ASP A 193 -7.17 9.19 -10.68
N LYS A 194 -7.39 9.63 -9.44
CA LYS A 194 -8.17 8.93 -8.40
C LYS A 194 -7.57 7.62 -7.88
N ILE A 195 -6.35 7.26 -8.31
CA ILE A 195 -5.66 6.05 -7.86
C ILE A 195 -4.40 6.42 -7.08
N ILE A 196 -3.48 7.14 -7.74
CA ILE A 196 -2.22 7.56 -7.14
C ILE A 196 -1.79 8.92 -7.69
N ASP A 197 -1.30 9.76 -6.78
CA ASP A 197 -0.63 11.00 -7.14
C ASP A 197 0.83 10.94 -6.68
N SER A 198 1.74 11.34 -7.55
CA SER A 198 3.17 11.41 -7.26
C SER A 198 3.72 12.72 -7.81
N TYR A 199 4.57 13.34 -7.01
CA TYR A 199 5.13 14.66 -7.26
C TYR A 199 6.64 14.62 -7.07
N VAL A 200 7.34 15.45 -7.84
CA VAL A 200 8.79 15.59 -7.81
C VAL A 200 9.16 17.05 -7.62
N VAL A 201 10.35 17.28 -7.09
CA VAL A 201 10.96 18.59 -6.96
C VAL A 201 12.11 18.67 -7.95
N GLU A 202 12.02 19.61 -8.90
CA GLU A 202 13.05 19.85 -9.89
C GLU A 202 13.82 21.13 -9.55
N ASN A 203 15.13 21.00 -9.37
CA ASN A 203 16.05 22.12 -9.16
C ASN A 203 17.07 22.16 -10.30
N LEU A 204 17.07 23.25 -11.08
CA LEU A 204 18.05 23.49 -12.16
C LEU A 204 18.17 22.32 -13.17
N GLY A 205 17.04 21.71 -13.55
CA GLY A 205 17.00 20.58 -14.49
C GLY A 205 17.45 19.24 -13.92
N LYS A 206 17.79 19.18 -12.63
CA LYS A 206 18.03 17.93 -11.89
C LYS A 206 16.88 17.67 -10.93
N VAL A 207 16.35 16.44 -10.95
CA VAL A 207 15.45 15.97 -9.90
C VAL A 207 16.29 15.81 -8.64
N THR A 208 16.04 16.62 -7.63
CA THR A 208 16.77 16.59 -6.37
C THR A 208 15.86 16.12 -5.25
N GLU A 209 16.41 15.33 -4.33
CA GLU A 209 15.78 15.07 -3.05
C GLU A 209 15.66 16.40 -2.28
N HIS A 210 14.43 16.93 -2.15
CA HIS A 210 14.18 17.89 -1.07
C HIS A 210 14.11 17.08 0.24
N PRO A 211 14.59 17.58 1.40
CA PRO A 211 14.53 16.91 2.71
C PRO A 211 13.14 16.53 3.21
N LEU A 212 12.09 16.79 2.42
CA LEU A 212 10.80 16.15 2.59
C LEU A 212 10.83 14.68 2.16
N ALA A 213 11.90 14.12 1.59
CA ALA A 213 12.01 12.71 1.20
C ALA A 213 11.73 11.73 2.37
N GLU A 214 12.05 12.09 3.61
CA GLU A 214 11.67 11.33 4.81
C GLU A 214 10.14 11.34 5.09
N SER A 215 9.43 12.31 4.51
CA SER A 215 7.99 12.55 4.70
C SER A 215 7.14 12.51 3.43
N ALA A 216 7.76 12.42 2.24
CA ALA A 216 7.16 12.40 0.91
C ALA A 216 7.10 10.97 0.36
N LEU A 217 8.06 10.09 0.71
CA LEU A 217 7.98 8.66 0.40
C LEU A 217 6.82 7.91 1.06
N PRO A 218 6.29 8.32 2.24
CA PRO A 218 5.00 7.82 2.74
C PRO A 218 3.79 8.17 1.85
N TRP A 219 3.93 9.08 0.87
CA TRP A 219 2.87 9.44 -0.09
C TRP A 219 3.07 8.79 -1.46
N ILE A 220 4.30 8.39 -1.78
CA ILE A 220 4.67 7.64 -2.99
C ILE A 220 4.37 6.14 -2.79
N LEU A 221 4.43 5.66 -1.55
CA LEU A 221 3.84 4.38 -1.17
C LEU A 221 2.32 4.50 -1.28
N SER A 222 1.74 3.75 -2.21
CA SER A 222 0.31 3.53 -2.26
C SER A 222 -0.22 3.20 -0.87
N GLN A 223 -1.48 3.54 -0.62
CA GLN A 223 -2.17 3.26 0.63
C GLN A 223 -1.80 1.87 1.20
N GLU A 224 -1.59 0.85 0.36
CA GLU A 224 -1.32 -0.53 0.78
C GLU A 224 0.03 -0.77 1.46
N TYR A 225 1.12 -0.13 1.03
CA TYR A 225 2.43 -0.33 1.68
C TYR A 225 2.52 0.34 3.06
N CYS A 226 1.70 1.37 3.30
CA CYS A 226 1.55 1.98 4.62
C CYS A 226 0.39 1.40 5.44
N LEU A 227 -0.40 0.46 4.90
CA LEU A 227 -1.58 -0.15 5.54
C LEU A 227 -1.26 -1.40 6.38
N ALA A 228 -0.08 -1.46 7.00
CA ALA A 228 0.36 -2.60 7.78
C ALA A 228 0.67 -2.24 9.23
N SER A 229 -0.04 -2.82 10.20
CA SER A 229 0.41 -2.80 11.60
C SER A 229 1.45 -3.87 11.89
N SER A 230 1.54 -4.92 11.07
CA SER A 230 2.62 -5.90 11.14
C SER A 230 2.88 -6.52 9.77
N LEU A 231 4.16 -6.67 9.42
CA LEU A 231 4.63 -7.36 8.21
C LEU A 231 5.10 -8.76 8.62
N GLN A 232 4.73 -9.76 7.82
CA GLN A 232 5.08 -11.16 8.07
C GLN A 232 5.58 -11.82 6.80
N PHE A 233 6.51 -12.77 6.97
CA PHE A 233 6.87 -13.72 5.93
C PHE A 233 6.19 -15.06 6.20
N ALA A 234 5.51 -15.60 5.19
CA ALA A 234 5.10 -16.99 5.15
C ALA A 234 6.04 -17.78 4.24
N THR A 235 6.39 -18.97 4.70
CA THR A 235 7.08 -20.03 3.98
C THR A 235 6.10 -21.16 3.71
#